data_AF-F3MG29-F1
#
_entry.id   AF-F3MG29-F1
#
_cell.length_a   1.000
_cell.length_b   1.000
_cell.length_c   1.000
_cell.angle_alpha   90.00
_cell.angle_beta   90.00
_cell.angle_gamma   90.00
#
_symmetry.space_group_name_H-M   'P 1'
#
loop_
_entity.id
_entity.type
_entity.pdbx_description
1 polymer ?
#
loop_
_entity_poly.entity_id
_entity_poly.type
_entity_poly.pdbx_seq_one_letter_code
_entity_poly.pdbx_strand_id
1 'polypeptide(L)' 'MPRMTTQDEIRKSILELRKIYNNLSDLQFSAWYSKKYKVKANEVYDIIQQEGKANA' A
#
# COMPACT_ATOMS: atom_id res chain seq x y z
N MET A 1 12.45 -22.39 2.55
CA MET A 1 10.97 -22.22 2.52
C MET A 1 10.68 -20.89 1.84
N PRO A 2 9.92 -20.84 0.73
CA PRO A 2 9.56 -19.56 0.15
C PRO A 2 8.67 -18.86 1.16
N ARG A 3 9.12 -17.70 1.66
CA ARG A 3 8.34 -16.85 2.55
C ARG A 3 7.15 -16.36 1.72
N MET A 4 6.02 -17.07 1.80
CA MET A 4 4.74 -16.55 1.31
C MET A 4 4.50 -15.28 2.10
N THR A 5 4.80 -14.15 1.49
CA THR A 5 4.47 -12.82 2.03
C THR A 5 2.96 -12.79 2.06
N THR A 6 2.37 -13.03 3.23
CA THR A 6 0.92 -13.13 3.38
C THR A 6 0.30 -11.79 2.95
N GLN A 7 -0.91 -11.77 2.40
CA GLN A 7 -1.57 -10.50 2.03
C GLN A 7 -1.57 -9.47 3.17
N ASP A 8 -1.55 -9.94 4.41
CA ASP A 8 -1.42 -9.13 5.62
C ASP A 8 -0.08 -8.38 5.72
N GLU A 9 1.04 -9.01 5.34
CA GLU A 9 2.36 -8.35 5.31
C GLU A 9 2.42 -7.28 4.23
N ILE A 10 1.79 -7.53 3.08
CA ILE A 10 1.69 -6.54 2.00
C ILE A 10 0.88 -5.33 2.48
N ARG A 11 -0.27 -5.55 3.12
CA ARG A 11 -1.06 -4.46 3.71
C ARG A 11 -0.26 -3.65 4.72
N LYS A 12 0.41 -4.31 5.68
CA LYS A 12 1.25 -3.62 6.67
C LYS A 12 2.36 -2.81 5.99
N SER A 13 3.04 -3.38 5.01
CA SER A 13 4.08 -2.69 4.25
C SER A 13 3.57 -1.47 3.50
N ILE A 14 2.38 -1.55 2.88
CA ILE A 14 1.71 -0.43 2.22
C ILE A 14 1.47 0.71 3.21
N LEU A 15 0.94 0.41 4.40
CA LEU A 15 0.61 1.41 5.41
C LEU A 15 1.83 2.04 6.06
N GLU A 16 2.85 1.24 6.37
CA GLU A 16 4.14 1.72 6.88
C GLU A 16 4.80 2.67 5.87
N LEU A 17 4.85 2.27 4.59
CA LEU A 17 5.41 3.11 3.55
C LEU A 17 4.53 4.34 3.29
N ARG A 18 3.20 4.24 3.40
CA ARG A 18 2.31 5.41 3.25
C ARG A 18 2.59 6.48 4.31
N LYS A 19 2.92 6.08 5.55
CA LYS A 19 3.32 7.01 6.61
C LYS A 19 4.63 7.74 6.29
N ILE A 20 5.62 7.02 5.75
CA ILE A 20 6.91 7.62 5.35
C ILE A 20 6.73 8.55 4.14
N TYR A 21 5.94 8.10 3.17
CA TYR A 21 5.62 8.84 1.95
C TYR A 21 4.28 9.59 2.07
N ASN A 22 4.00 10.23 3.22
CA ASN A 22 2.73 10.96 3.40
C ASN A 22 2.57 12.14 2.42
N ASN A 23 3.70 12.69 1.96
CA ASN A 23 3.78 13.81 1.02
C ASN A 23 3.35 13.43 -0.40
N LEU A 24 3.33 12.13 -0.75
CA LEU A 24 2.82 11.67 -2.03
C LEU A 24 1.29 11.60 -1.99
N SER A 25 0.63 11.92 -3.10
CA SER A 25 -0.80 11.63 -3.27
C SER A 25 -1.04 10.12 -3.38
N ASP A 26 -2.23 9.65 -3.00
CA ASP A 26 -2.59 8.22 -3.03
C ASP A 26 -2.38 7.59 -4.42
N LEU A 27 -2.69 8.34 -5.48
CA LEU A 27 -2.45 7.96 -6.87
C LEU A 27 -0.97 7.79 -7.21
N GLN A 28 -0.12 8.69 -6.73
CA GLN A 28 1.33 8.62 -6.94
C GLN A 28 1.96 7.47 -6.15
N PHE A 29 1.52 7.29 -4.90
CA PHE A 29 1.99 6.22 -4.04
C PHE A 29 1.60 4.84 -4.58
N SER A 30 0.33 4.65 -4.98
CA SER A 30 -0.14 3.38 -5.54
C SER A 30 0.57 3.01 -6.84
N ALA A 31 0.81 3.97 -7.73
CA ALA A 31 1.59 3.75 -8.96
C ALA A 31 3.06 3.36 -8.66
N TRP A 32 3.69 4.06 -7.71
CA TRP A 32 5.07 3.76 -7.28
C TRP A 32 5.17 2.37 -6.64
N TYR A 33 4.29 2.06 -5.69
CA TYR A 33 4.28 0.81 -4.95
C TYR A 33 4.00 -0.37 -5.89
N SER A 34 3.02 -0.23 -6.78
CA SER A 34 2.71 -1.23 -7.82
C SER A 34 3.91 -1.52 -8.70
N LYS A 35 4.64 -0.49 -9.15
CA LYS A 35 5.83 -0.65 -9.99
C LYS A 35 6.98 -1.34 -9.25
N LYS A 36 7.18 -1.01 -7.97
CA LYS A 36 8.30 -1.52 -7.16
C LYS A 36 8.09 -2.96 -6.71
N TYR A 37 6.87 -3.30 -6.28
CA TYR A 37 6.54 -4.61 -5.69
C TYR A 37 5.75 -5.52 -6.63
N LYS A 38 5.49 -5.11 -7.87
CA LYS A 38 4.70 -5.84 -8.87
C LYS A 38 3.31 -6.26 -8.36
N VAL A 39 2.71 -5.46 -7.49
CA VAL A 39 1.34 -5.63 -7.00
C VAL A 39 0.36 -4.78 -7.80
N LYS A 40 -0.93 -5.09 -7.75
CA LYS A 40 -1.96 -4.30 -8.46
C LYS A 40 -2.12 -2.93 -7.79
N ALA A 41 -1.95 -1.86 -8.57
CA ALA A 41 -2.15 -0.49 -8.08
C ALA A 41 -3.53 -0.27 -7.46
N ASN A 42 -4.58 -0.89 -8.03
CA ASN A 42 -5.94 -0.79 -7.51
C ASN A 42 -6.07 -1.34 -6.08
N GLU A 43 -5.43 -2.48 -5.77
CA GLU A 43 -5.48 -3.04 -4.41
C GLU A 43 -4.75 -2.13 -3.41
N VAL A 44 -3.60 -1.58 -3.81
CA VAL A 44 -2.86 -0.62 -2.98
C VAL A 44 -3.70 0.63 -2.70
N TYR A 45 -4.35 1.16 -3.73
CA TYR A 45 -5.22 2.32 -3.61
C TYR A 45 -6.42 2.06 -2.69
N ASP A 46 -7.07 0.89 -2.82
CA ASP A 46 -8.19 0.49 -1.98
C ASP A 46 -7.79 0.38 -0.51
N ILE A 47 -6.63 -0.23 -0.22
CA ILE A 47 -6.08 -0.35 1.14
C ILE A 47 -5.83 1.04 1.76
N ILE A 48 -5.25 1.97 1.00
CA ILE A 48 -4.97 3.33 1.47
C ILE A 48 -6.27 4.09 1.75
N GLN A 49 -7.26 3.96 0.85
CA GLN A 49 -8.57 4.59 1.01
C GLN A 49 -9.37 4.02 2.18
N GLN A 50 -9.29 2.70 2.43
CA GLN A 50 -9.93 2.07 3.59
C GLN A 50 -9.35 2.59 4.91
N GLU A 51 -8.01 2.71 5.00
CA GLU A 51 -7.36 3.26 6.20
C GLU A 51 -7.61 4.76 6.40
N GLY A 52 -7.68 5.53 5.31
CA GLY A 52 -8.07 6.95 5.37
C GLY A 52 -9.50 7.17 5.88
N LYS A 53 -10.42 6.22 5.63
CA LYS A 53 -11.80 6.25 6.13
C LYS A 53 -11.97 5.65 7.53
N ALA A 54 -11.15 4.68 7.91
CA ALA A 54 -11.21 4.06 9.23
C ALA A 54 -10.69 4.98 10.36
N ASN A 55 -9.99 6.06 10.00
CA ASN A 55 -9.40 7.03 10.92
C ASN A 55 -10.12 8.41 10.92
N ALA A 56 -11.34 8.46 10.36
CA ALA A 56 -12.19 9.66 10.26
C ALA A 56 -13.37 9.61 11.24
#